data_AF-A0A9X9F5L7-F1
#
_entry.id   AF-A0A9X9F5L7-F1
#
_cell.length_a   1.000
_cell.length_b   1.000
_cell.length_c   1.000
_cell.angle_alpha   90.00
_cell.angle_beta   90.00
_cell.angle_gamma   90.00
#
_symmetry.space_group_name_H-M   'P 1'
#
loop_
_entity.id
_entity.type
_entity.pdbx_description
1 polymer ?
#
loop_
_entity_poly.entity_id
_entity_poly.type
_entity_poly.pdbx_seq_one_letter_code
_entity_poly.pdbx_strand_id
1 'polypeptide(L)'
;MFNIKERLGQIKLKTKLSMAFIAILIIPSLIVGVSSYNKAKTDLNETILQSAKDNISILDKIVDDELENKHTDITHFAKVLTQGDYNPEQSQNVQNKFDQYIQLHPEIETIYTASSNNQFIHAPVGKIPEGFNPLESSWYKDAVKADGEIIVSSP
;
A
#
# COMPACT_ATOMS: atom_id res chain seq x y z
N MET A 1 -58.88 19.07 15.60
CA MET A 1 -57.94 18.17 16.30
C MET A 1 -58.74 16.97 16.76
N PHE A 2 -58.65 15.83 16.06
CA PHE A 2 -59.48 14.65 16.33
C PHE A 2 -59.02 13.97 17.63
N ASN A 3 -59.89 13.95 18.63
CA ASN A 3 -59.64 13.40 19.96
C ASN A 3 -59.63 11.87 19.90
N ILE A 4 -58.45 11.28 19.67
CA ILE A 4 -58.25 9.82 19.58
C ILE A 4 -58.74 9.11 20.86
N LYS A 5 -58.66 9.77 22.02
CA LYS A 5 -59.16 9.26 23.31
C LYS A 5 -60.67 9.00 23.32
N GLU A 6 -61.49 9.85 22.69
CA GLU A 6 -62.96 9.69 22.70
C GLU A 6 -63.42 8.55 21.79
N ARG A 7 -62.76 8.33 20.64
CA ARG A 7 -63.08 7.24 19.72
C ARG A 7 -62.75 5.85 20.27
N LEU A 8 -61.81 5.75 21.20
CA LEU A 8 -61.44 4.49 21.85
C LEU A 8 -62.48 4.01 22.89
N GLY A 9 -63.30 4.91 23.43
CA GLY A 9 -64.33 4.60 24.42
C GLY A 9 -65.59 3.93 23.84
N GLN A 10 -65.85 4.08 22.54
CA GLN A 10 -67.06 3.57 21.85
C GLN A 10 -66.83 2.22 21.13
N ILE A 11 -65.66 1.60 21.29
CA ILE A 11 -65.28 0.36 20.61
C ILE A 11 -65.81 -0.86 21.37
N LYS A 12 -66.42 -1.83 20.67
CA LYS A 12 -66.88 -3.11 21.26
C LYS A 12 -65.72 -3.87 21.91
N LEU A 13 -65.96 -4.47 23.09
CA LEU A 13 -64.94 -5.18 23.90
C LEU A 13 -64.11 -6.20 23.11
N LYS A 14 -64.76 -6.96 22.21
CA LYS A 14 -64.10 -7.94 21.32
C LYS A 14 -63.00 -7.32 20.46
N THR A 15 -63.26 -6.14 19.88
CA THR A 15 -62.30 -5.43 19.03
C THR A 15 -61.12 -4.89 19.83
N LYS A 16 -61.36 -4.43 21.07
CA LYS A 16 -60.30 -3.95 21.97
C LYS A 16 -59.33 -5.07 22.36
N LEU A 17 -59.86 -6.27 22.63
CA LEU A 17 -59.04 -7.44 22.98
C LEU A 17 -58.23 -7.95 21.78
N SER A 18 -58.83 -8.04 20.59
CA SER A 18 -58.11 -8.42 19.36
C SER A 18 -56.99 -7.44 19.01
N MET A 19 -57.20 -6.13 19.17
CA MET A 19 -56.16 -5.12 18.94
C MET A 19 -54.97 -5.29 19.90
N ALA A 20 -55.23 -5.64 21.16
CA ALA A 20 -54.19 -5.88 22.16
C ALA A 20 -53.33 -7.11 21.82
N PHE A 21 -53.96 -8.21 21.38
CA PHE A 21 -53.22 -9.40 20.92
C PHE A 21 -52.35 -9.11 19.70
N ILE A 22 -52.86 -8.35 18.72
CA ILE A 22 -52.08 -7.92 17.55
C ILE A 22 -50.91 -7.03 17.97
N ALA A 23 -51.14 -6.07 18.88
CA ALA A 23 -50.08 -5.18 19.35
C ALA A 23 -48.96 -5.94 20.07
N ILE A 24 -49.30 -6.94 20.89
CA ILE A 24 -48.32 -7.78 21.59
C ILE A 24 -47.48 -8.63 20.61
N LEU A 25 -48.01 -8.98 19.43
CA LEU A 25 -47.26 -9.73 18.42
C LEU A 25 -46.41 -8.80 17.52
N ILE A 26 -46.96 -7.67 17.11
CA ILE A 26 -46.32 -6.76 16.15
C ILE A 26 -45.22 -5.93 16.81
N ILE A 27 -45.46 -5.36 17.99
CA ILE A 27 -44.51 -4.41 18.61
C ILE A 27 -43.14 -5.06 18.87
N PRO A 28 -43.02 -6.26 19.47
CA PRO A 28 -41.72 -6.90 19.67
C PRO A 28 -41.03 -7.22 18.35
N SER A 29 -41.78 -7.66 17.34
CA SER A 29 -41.26 -7.97 16.00
C SER A 29 -40.69 -6.74 15.30
N LEU A 30 -41.35 -5.58 15.43
CA LEU A 30 -40.85 -4.31 14.91
C LEU A 30 -39.58 -3.85 15.64
N ILE A 31 -39.52 -3.99 16.96
CA ILE A 31 -38.33 -3.64 17.75
C ILE A 31 -37.12 -4.48 17.29
N VAL A 32 -37.31 -5.80 17.15
CA VAL A 32 -36.27 -6.70 16.65
C VAL A 32 -35.89 -6.34 15.21
N GLY A 33 -36.87 -6.06 14.34
CA GLY A 33 -36.62 -5.68 12.95
C GLY A 33 -35.79 -4.41 12.82
N VAL A 34 -36.15 -3.35 13.54
CA VAL A 34 -35.42 -2.08 13.55
C VAL A 34 -34.01 -2.25 14.15
N SER A 35 -33.90 -3.00 15.24
CA SER A 35 -32.60 -3.27 15.87
C SER A 35 -31.68 -4.09 14.96
N SER A 36 -32.24 -5.11 14.31
CA SER A 36 -31.53 -5.94 13.33
C SER A 36 -31.07 -5.11 12.13
N TYR A 37 -31.93 -4.23 11.61
CA TYR A 37 -31.57 -3.31 10.51
C TYR A 37 -30.42 -2.38 10.90
N ASN A 38 -30.48 -1.76 12.08
CA ASN A 38 -29.43 -0.86 12.56
C ASN A 38 -28.11 -1.60 12.79
N LYS A 39 -28.18 -2.82 13.34
CA LYS A 39 -27.00 -3.65 13.54
C LYS A 39 -26.39 -4.07 12.20
N ALA A 40 -27.18 -4.62 11.29
CA ALA A 40 -26.72 -5.04 9.97
C ALA A 40 -26.07 -3.88 9.20
N LYS A 41 -26.64 -2.67 9.28
CA LYS A 41 -26.05 -1.46 8.68
C LYS A 41 -24.68 -1.13 9.29
N THR A 42 -24.55 -1.24 10.62
CA THR A 42 -23.31 -0.93 11.34
C THR A 42 -22.23 -1.98 11.03
N ASP A 43 -22.56 -3.25 11.20
CA ASP A 43 -21.67 -4.38 10.92
C ASP A 43 -21.17 -4.35 9.46
N LEU A 44 -22.05 -4.01 8.51
CA LEU A 44 -21.66 -3.86 7.09
C LEU A 44 -20.67 -2.72 6.89
N ASN A 45 -20.92 -1.55 7.49
CA ASN A 45 -20.01 -0.40 7.38
C ASN A 45 -18.64 -0.71 8.01
N GLU A 46 -18.63 -1.33 9.19
CA GLU A 46 -17.40 -1.74 9.86
C GLU A 46 -16.64 -2.77 9.05
N THR A 47 -17.33 -3.76 8.47
CA THR A 47 -16.73 -4.78 7.61
C THR A 47 -16.11 -4.14 6.36
N ILE A 48 -16.79 -3.21 5.71
CA ILE A 48 -16.25 -2.50 4.53
C ILE A 48 -14.99 -1.71 4.92
N LEU A 49 -15.05 -0.98 6.03
CA LEU A 49 -13.92 -0.18 6.50
C LEU A 49 -12.73 -1.06 6.91
N GLN A 50 -12.99 -2.17 7.59
CA GLN A 50 -11.95 -3.10 8.01
C GLN A 50 -11.29 -3.77 6.81
N SER A 51 -12.08 -4.27 5.85
CA SER A 51 -11.54 -4.84 4.61
C SER A 51 -10.68 -3.84 3.84
N ALA A 52 -11.07 -2.57 3.78
CA ALA A 52 -10.26 -1.54 3.15
C ALA A 52 -8.92 -1.32 3.88
N LYS A 53 -8.93 -1.28 5.21
CA LYS A 53 -7.72 -1.17 6.02
C LYS A 53 -6.80 -2.37 5.86
N ASP A 54 -7.36 -3.58 5.89
CA ASP A 54 -6.61 -4.83 5.73
C ASP A 54 -5.96 -4.88 4.35
N ASN A 55 -6.68 -4.49 3.29
CA ASN A 55 -6.12 -4.42 1.94
C ASN A 55 -4.95 -3.44 1.85
N ILE A 56 -5.09 -2.25 2.45
CA ILE A 56 -3.98 -1.27 2.48
C ILE A 56 -2.79 -1.85 3.25
N SER A 57 -3.02 -2.48 4.40
CA SER A 57 -1.95 -3.09 5.20
C SER A 57 -1.24 -4.23 4.48
N ILE A 58 -1.96 -5.02 3.68
CA ILE A 58 -1.35 -6.07 2.85
C ILE A 58 -0.51 -5.45 1.73
N LEU A 59 -1.01 -4.41 1.07
CA LEU A 59 -0.27 -3.71 0.02
C LEU A 59 1.00 -3.06 0.57
N ASP A 60 0.90 -2.40 1.72
CA ASP A 60 2.04 -1.78 2.43
C ASP A 60 3.12 -2.83 2.70
N LYS A 61 2.71 -3.99 3.23
CA LYS A 61 3.62 -5.12 3.44
C LYS A 61 4.28 -5.62 2.16
N ILE A 62 3.54 -5.72 1.06
CA ILE A 62 4.13 -6.16 -0.22
C ILE A 62 5.17 -5.14 -0.71
N VAL A 63 4.89 -3.84 -0.56
CA VAL A 63 5.84 -2.78 -0.93
C VAL A 63 7.07 -2.83 -0.03
N ASP A 64 6.90 -2.98 1.28
CA ASP A 64 7.99 -3.10 2.24
C ASP A 64 8.87 -4.32 1.96
N ASP A 65 8.25 -5.48 1.74
CA ASP A 65 8.97 -6.73 1.43
C ASP A 65 9.78 -6.57 0.12
N GLU A 66 9.22 -5.89 -0.90
CA GLU A 66 9.93 -5.62 -2.15
C GLU A 66 11.10 -4.65 -1.97
N LEU A 67 10.90 -3.57 -1.21
CA LEU A 67 11.96 -2.61 -0.89
C LEU A 67 13.08 -3.26 -0.05
N GLU A 68 12.74 -4.11 0.91
CA GLU A 68 13.72 -4.86 1.72
C GLU A 68 14.57 -5.80 0.86
N ASN A 69 13.97 -6.46 -0.13
CA ASN A 69 14.70 -7.26 -1.12
C ASN A 69 15.70 -6.38 -1.90
N LYS A 70 15.28 -5.20 -2.39
CA LYS A 70 16.19 -4.28 -3.08
C LYS A 70 17.28 -3.71 -2.17
N HIS A 71 16.97 -3.45 -0.90
CA HIS A 71 17.97 -3.04 0.08
C HIS A 71 19.04 -4.12 0.27
N THR A 72 18.64 -5.39 0.31
CA THR A 72 19.57 -6.53 0.40
C THR A 72 20.47 -6.59 -0.83
N ASP A 73 19.91 -6.40 -2.02
CA ASP A 73 20.66 -6.40 -3.28
C ASP A 73 21.67 -5.24 -3.36
N ILE A 74 21.23 -4.02 -3.04
CA ILE A 74 22.09 -2.83 -2.99
C ILE A 74 23.20 -3.01 -1.96
N THR A 75 22.89 -3.58 -0.78
CA THR A 75 23.89 -3.88 0.26
C THR A 75 24.93 -4.87 -0.25
N HIS A 76 24.49 -5.90 -0.98
CA HIS A 76 25.40 -6.86 -1.60
C HIS A 76 26.34 -6.17 -2.59
N PHE A 77 25.79 -5.39 -3.53
CA PHE A 77 26.58 -4.68 -4.53
C PHE A 77 27.54 -3.65 -3.91
N ALA A 78 27.08 -2.88 -2.93
CA ALA A 78 27.92 -1.91 -2.21
C ALA A 78 29.10 -2.58 -1.49
N LYS A 79 28.95 -3.83 -1.05
CA LYS A 79 30.01 -4.59 -0.39
C LYS A 79 31.02 -5.20 -1.38
N VAL A 80 30.54 -5.68 -2.53
CA VAL A 80 31.40 -6.37 -3.51
C VAL A 80 32.07 -5.42 -4.49
N LEU A 81 31.51 -4.23 -4.71
CA LEU A 81 32.09 -3.20 -5.56
C LEU A 81 33.09 -2.37 -4.75
N THR A 82 34.32 -2.34 -5.25
CA THR A 82 35.44 -1.59 -4.68
C THR A 82 35.93 -0.54 -5.66
N GLN A 83 36.80 0.39 -5.23
CA GLN A 83 37.37 1.38 -6.15
C GLN A 83 38.13 0.76 -7.33
N GLY A 84 38.71 -0.44 -7.16
CA GLY A 84 39.44 -1.14 -8.22
C GLY A 84 38.55 -1.65 -9.35
N ASP A 85 37.26 -1.87 -9.08
CA ASP A 85 36.29 -2.39 -10.05
C ASP A 85 35.89 -1.37 -11.12
N TYR A 86 36.18 -0.08 -10.87
CA TYR A 86 35.90 0.96 -11.83
C TYR A 86 37.03 1.18 -12.85
N ASN A 87 38.18 0.52 -12.69
CA ASN A 87 39.25 0.58 -13.69
C ASN A 87 38.78 0.01 -15.05
N PRO A 88 39.25 0.54 -16.19
CA PRO A 88 38.80 0.08 -17.52
C PRO A 88 38.93 -1.42 -17.78
N GLU A 89 39.92 -2.07 -17.16
CA GLU A 89 40.13 -3.53 -17.28
C GLU A 89 39.13 -4.36 -16.46
N GLN A 90 38.56 -3.77 -15.40
CA GLN A 90 37.65 -4.45 -14.46
C GLN A 90 36.20 -4.01 -14.59
N SER A 91 35.93 -2.85 -15.20
CA SER A 91 34.58 -2.32 -15.38
C SER A 91 33.66 -3.26 -16.15
N GLN A 92 34.22 -4.09 -17.05
CA GLN A 92 33.47 -5.14 -17.74
C GLN A 92 32.93 -6.21 -16.78
N ASN A 93 33.64 -6.51 -15.68
CA ASN A 93 33.15 -7.45 -14.67
C ASN A 93 31.94 -6.89 -13.93
N VAL A 94 31.94 -5.58 -13.64
CA VAL A 94 30.77 -4.89 -13.06
C VAL A 94 29.61 -4.91 -14.03
N GLN A 95 29.86 -4.57 -15.30
CA GLN A 95 28.84 -4.59 -16.35
C GLN A 95 28.19 -5.97 -16.47
N ASN A 96 28.98 -7.05 -16.52
CA ASN A 96 28.45 -8.42 -16.63
C ASN A 96 27.58 -8.80 -15.42
N LYS A 97 27.96 -8.37 -14.21
CA LYS A 97 27.15 -8.60 -13.00
C LYS A 97 25.83 -7.85 -13.06
N PHE A 98 25.84 -6.61 -13.52
CA PHE A 98 24.64 -5.80 -13.68
C PHE A 98 23.72 -6.35 -14.77
N ASP A 99 24.28 -6.77 -15.91
CA ASP A 99 23.54 -7.41 -16.99
C ASP A 99 22.88 -8.73 -16.53
N GLN A 100 23.59 -9.52 -15.72
CA GLN A 100 23.01 -10.72 -15.10
C GLN A 100 21.90 -10.36 -14.12
N TYR A 101 22.09 -9.35 -13.29
CA TYR A 101 21.09 -8.91 -12.30
C TYR A 101 19.78 -8.48 -12.98
N ILE A 102 19.83 -7.60 -14.00
CA ILE A 102 18.61 -7.17 -14.70
C ILE A 102 17.92 -8.30 -15.47
N GLN A 103 18.64 -9.35 -15.87
CA GLN A 103 18.04 -10.54 -16.48
C GLN A 103 17.30 -11.41 -15.46
N LEU A 104 17.79 -11.43 -14.22
CA LEU A 104 17.16 -12.15 -13.11
C LEU A 104 16.00 -11.34 -12.49
N HIS A 105 16.03 -10.03 -12.63
CA HIS A 105 15.11 -9.07 -12.05
C HIS A 105 14.44 -8.21 -13.14
N PRO A 106 13.49 -8.77 -13.93
CA PRO A 106 12.84 -8.06 -15.02
C PRO A 106 11.99 -6.85 -14.56
N GLU A 107 11.68 -6.77 -13.27
CA GLU A 107 11.03 -5.62 -12.64
C GLU A 107 11.94 -4.39 -12.51
N ILE A 108 13.27 -4.56 -12.62
CA ILE A 108 14.24 -3.48 -12.53
C ILE A 108 14.39 -2.81 -13.89
N GLU A 109 14.07 -1.52 -13.96
CA GLU A 109 14.26 -0.72 -15.18
C GLU A 109 15.76 -0.49 -15.47
N THR A 110 16.53 -0.11 -14.47
CA THR A 110 17.97 0.14 -14.61
C THR A 110 18.68 -0.04 -13.28
N ILE A 111 19.84 -0.67 -13.31
CA ILE A 111 20.83 -0.66 -12.21
C ILE A 111 22.02 0.20 -12.65
N TYR A 112 22.55 1.02 -11.75
CA TYR A 112 23.66 1.90 -12.05
C TYR A 112 24.56 2.14 -10.84
N THR A 113 25.81 2.52 -11.11
CA THR A 113 26.78 2.94 -10.12
C THR A 113 27.64 4.08 -10.66
N ALA A 114 28.10 4.95 -9.76
CA ALA A 114 29.10 5.97 -10.06
C ALA A 114 30.22 6.01 -9.03
N SER A 115 31.45 6.09 -9.53
CA SER A 115 32.64 6.36 -8.73
C SER A 115 32.91 7.86 -8.66
N SER A 116 33.57 8.30 -7.58
CA SER A 116 34.04 9.68 -7.39
C SER A 116 34.96 10.19 -8.51
N ASN A 117 35.56 9.27 -9.28
CA ASN A 117 36.34 9.58 -10.49
C ASN A 117 35.48 9.79 -11.75
N ASN A 118 34.17 10.07 -11.59
CA ASN A 118 33.21 10.29 -12.68
C ASN A 118 32.99 9.07 -13.60
N GLN A 119 33.33 7.86 -13.13
CA GLN A 119 33.07 6.64 -13.87
C GLN A 119 31.64 6.18 -13.59
N PHE A 120 30.89 5.92 -14.65
CA PHE A 120 29.48 5.56 -14.59
C PHE A 120 29.28 4.24 -15.32
N ILE A 121 28.61 3.29 -14.66
CA ILE A 121 28.27 1.98 -15.21
C ILE A 121 26.78 1.79 -14.99
N HIS A 122 26.06 1.35 -16.01
CA HIS A 122 24.63 1.06 -15.93
C HIS A 122 24.26 -0.18 -16.75
N ALA A 123 23.15 -0.81 -16.38
CA ALA A 123 22.51 -1.82 -17.20
C ALA A 123 20.98 -1.58 -17.22
N PRO A 124 20.29 -1.75 -18.36
CA PRO A 124 20.84 -2.17 -19.66
C PRO A 124 21.74 -1.11 -20.29
N VAL A 125 22.71 -1.55 -21.11
CA VAL A 125 23.61 -0.62 -21.81
C VAL A 125 22.81 0.21 -22.82
N GLY A 126 22.73 1.52 -22.56
CA GLY A 126 22.01 2.49 -23.38
C GLY A 126 22.83 3.73 -23.73
N LYS A 127 22.17 4.68 -24.40
CA LYS A 127 22.76 5.99 -24.69
C LYS A 127 22.73 6.86 -23.44
N ILE A 128 23.90 7.35 -23.04
CA ILE A 128 24.04 8.37 -22.01
C ILE A 128 23.84 9.74 -22.67
N PRO A 129 22.99 10.63 -22.12
CA PRO A 129 22.83 11.99 -22.63
C PRO A 129 24.15 12.76 -22.68
N GLU A 130 24.33 13.58 -23.71
CA GLU A 130 25.52 14.43 -23.81
C GLU A 130 25.57 15.41 -22.63
N GLY A 131 26.72 15.48 -21.96
CA GLY A 131 26.91 16.31 -20.77
C GLY A 131 26.33 15.74 -19.48
N PHE A 132 25.83 14.50 -19.47
CA PHE A 132 25.41 13.84 -18.23
C PHE A 132 26.61 13.68 -17.28
N ASN A 133 26.45 14.20 -16.05
CA ASN A 133 27.41 14.02 -14.97
C ASN A 133 26.73 13.25 -13.82
N PRO A 134 27.12 11.99 -13.55
CA PRO A 134 26.53 11.21 -12.47
C PRO A 134 26.74 11.84 -11.09
N LEU A 135 27.82 12.59 -10.88
CA LEU A 135 28.12 13.24 -9.59
C LEU A 135 27.20 14.44 -9.30
N GLU A 136 26.58 15.00 -10.33
CA GLU A 136 25.63 16.10 -10.19
C GLU A 136 24.18 15.63 -10.02
N SER A 137 23.92 14.34 -10.19
CA SER A 137 22.60 13.74 -10.05
C SER A 137 22.10 13.80 -8.61
N SER A 138 20.77 13.92 -8.45
CA SER A 138 20.14 13.95 -7.12
C SER A 138 20.41 12.66 -6.34
N TRP A 139 20.28 11.50 -7.00
CA TRP A 139 20.53 10.20 -6.37
C TRP A 139 21.95 10.08 -5.81
N TYR A 140 22.96 10.57 -6.53
CA TYR A 140 24.35 10.52 -6.07
C TYR A 140 24.56 11.46 -4.89
N LYS A 141 24.09 12.71 -5.01
CA LYS A 141 24.21 13.72 -3.95
C LYS A 141 23.50 13.28 -2.68
N ASP A 142 22.32 12.68 -2.80
CA ASP A 142 21.54 12.25 -1.65
C ASP A 142 22.16 11.01 -1.01
N ALA A 143 22.68 10.06 -1.78
CA ALA A 143 23.43 8.92 -1.25
C ALA A 143 24.70 9.34 -0.51
N VAL A 144 25.44 10.33 -1.04
CA VAL A 144 26.63 10.88 -0.36
C VAL A 144 26.25 11.58 0.94
N LYS A 145 25.15 12.33 0.98
CA LYS A 145 24.65 12.97 2.22
C LYS A 145 24.19 11.96 3.26
N ALA A 146 23.65 10.83 2.83
CA ALA A 146 23.14 9.77 3.70
C ALA A 146 24.26 8.96 4.38
N ASP A 147 25.52 9.12 3.95
CA ASP A 147 26.72 8.61 4.62
C ASP A 147 26.63 7.13 5.05
N GLY A 148 26.28 6.27 4.11
CA GLY A 148 26.18 4.82 4.34
C GLY A 148 24.78 4.32 4.72
N GLU A 149 23.81 5.21 4.91
CA GLU A 149 22.40 4.83 4.97
C GLU A 149 21.81 4.61 3.56
N ILE A 150 20.97 3.58 3.41
CA ILE A 150 20.24 3.33 2.17
C ILE A 150 19.05 4.29 2.12
N ILE A 151 18.89 4.98 1.00
CA ILE A 151 17.80 5.93 0.78
C ILE A 151 16.90 5.50 -0.38
N VAL A 152 15.63 5.84 -0.28
CA VAL A 152 14.65 5.73 -1.37
C VAL A 152 14.28 7.14 -1.81
N SER A 153 14.58 7.49 -3.06
CA SER A 153 14.23 8.80 -3.62
C SER A 153 12.73 8.90 -3.90
N SER A 154 12.18 10.12 -3.83
CA SER A 154 10.81 10.36 -4.28
C SER A 154 10.67 10.09 -5.80
N PRO A 155 9.47 9.68 -6.27
CA PRO A 155 9.18 9.54 -7.69
C PRO A 155 9.41 10.80 -8.52
#